data_AF-A0A660ZDJ0-F1
#
_entry.id   AF-A0A660ZDJ0-F1
#
_cell.length_a   1.000
_cell.length_b   1.000
_cell.length_c   1.000
_cell.angle_alpha   90.00
_cell.angle_beta   90.00
_cell.angle_gamma   90.00
#
_symmetry.space_group_name_H-M   'P 1'
#
loop_
_entity.id
_entity.type
_entity.pdbx_description
1 polymer ?
#
loop_
_entity_poly.entity_id
_entity_poly.type
_entity_poly.pdbx_seq_one_letter_code
_entity_poly.pdbx_strand_id
1 'polypeptide(L)'
;MGIKKIKVVNFKSFENIEVELGKFNVLIGANASGKSNFVQIFKFLKDIADSGLENAVSVQGGVKYLRNIKIGASKDLSIRVVSDDKFALAIPTKDGLIGVKNYETTYEFALSFYKRRAGFKIKRDRLNQKFKFVVLEKQVKGFKEKEVIGEGEVLISRSNGKVKIDLTKPQDVPIKEDDLFPPILKEIDIPSNVLFLETPIFSFFFLLPIKQIFSYISIYDFDPKLPKKATSITVKAELEEDGSNLSLVLKNILAHKEKRRKLLNLMKDLLPFVEDLYVEKFADESPFFKLKERYFEKEYLPASLISDGTIDITALITALYFGKKPLIIIEEPERN
;
A
#
# COMPACT_ATOMS: atom_id res chain seq x y z
N MET A 1 -0.77 3.03 10.29
CA MET A 1 -1.76 3.04 9.20
C MET A 1 -1.59 1.71 8.49
N GLY A 2 -2.69 0.99 8.34
CA GLY A 2 -2.71 -0.29 7.67
C GLY A 2 -4.13 -0.67 7.34
N ILE A 3 -4.25 -1.59 6.39
CA ILE A 3 -5.52 -2.22 6.07
C ILE A 3 -5.89 -3.13 7.25
N LYS A 4 -7.09 -2.95 7.79
CA LYS A 4 -7.65 -3.75 8.90
C LYS A 4 -8.54 -4.86 8.41
N LYS A 5 -9.23 -4.63 7.31
CA LYS A 5 -10.22 -5.56 6.83
C LYS A 5 -10.35 -5.42 5.33
N ILE A 6 -10.51 -6.56 4.66
CA ILE A 6 -10.82 -6.60 3.25
C ILE A 6 -11.95 -7.58 3.00
N LYS A 7 -12.92 -7.16 2.19
CA LYS A 7 -14.02 -8.00 1.72
C LYS A 7 -14.07 -7.94 0.21
N VAL A 8 -14.06 -9.11 -0.42
CA VAL A 8 -14.05 -9.25 -1.87
C VAL A 8 -15.11 -10.24 -2.32
N VAL A 9 -15.83 -9.88 -3.36
CA VAL A 9 -16.88 -10.70 -3.98
C VAL A 9 -16.61 -10.82 -5.48
N ASN A 10 -16.83 -12.01 -6.04
CA ASN A 10 -16.70 -12.33 -7.46
C ASN A 10 -15.32 -11.95 -8.05
N PHE A 11 -14.23 -12.40 -7.41
CA PHE A 11 -12.85 -12.13 -7.82
C PHE A 11 -12.06 -13.43 -7.95
N LYS A 12 -11.52 -13.73 -9.13
CA LYS A 12 -10.70 -14.92 -9.42
C LYS A 12 -11.26 -16.24 -8.83
N SER A 13 -10.63 -16.82 -7.81
CA SER A 13 -11.13 -18.05 -7.17
C SER A 13 -12.22 -17.83 -6.11
N PHE A 14 -12.43 -16.58 -5.69
CA PHE A 14 -13.33 -16.26 -4.57
C PHE A 14 -14.73 -15.90 -5.06
N GLU A 15 -15.72 -16.62 -4.56
CA GLU A 15 -17.12 -16.15 -4.63
C GLU A 15 -17.34 -14.99 -3.66
N ASN A 16 -16.92 -15.18 -2.41
CA ASN A 16 -16.96 -14.21 -1.33
C ASN A 16 -15.84 -14.55 -0.34
N ILE A 17 -15.05 -13.56 0.05
CA ILE A 17 -14.02 -13.67 1.07
C ILE A 17 -14.01 -12.41 1.92
N GLU A 18 -13.86 -12.57 3.23
CA GLU A 18 -13.77 -11.49 4.20
C GLU A 18 -12.65 -11.84 5.18
N VAL A 19 -11.64 -10.98 5.26
CA VAL A 19 -10.43 -11.22 6.07
C VAL A 19 -10.13 -10.00 6.92
N GLU A 20 -9.91 -10.23 8.21
CA GLU A 20 -9.35 -9.24 9.13
C GLU A 20 -7.83 -9.37 9.13
N LEU A 21 -7.14 -8.23 9.08
CA LEU A 21 -5.69 -8.15 8.98
C LEU A 21 -5.11 -7.52 10.23
N GLY A 22 -4.18 -8.25 10.85
CA GLY A 22 -3.32 -7.75 11.91
C GLY A 22 -2.15 -6.93 11.37
N LYS A 23 -1.25 -6.52 12.27
CA LYS A 23 0.03 -5.89 11.90
C LYS A 23 1.00 -6.88 11.24
N PHE A 24 0.81 -8.17 11.50
CA PHE A 24 1.56 -9.28 10.93
C PHE A 24 0.55 -10.39 10.61
N ASN A 25 0.64 -10.96 9.41
CA ASN A 25 -0.29 -11.96 8.92
C ASN A 25 0.51 -13.04 8.20
N VAL A 26 0.13 -14.31 8.42
CA VAL A 26 0.75 -15.46 7.75
C VAL A 26 -0.34 -16.18 6.99
N LEU A 27 -0.18 -16.28 5.67
CA LEU A 27 -1.15 -16.94 4.78
C LEU A 27 -0.65 -18.34 4.40
N ILE A 28 -1.26 -19.36 4.98
CA ILE A 28 -0.91 -20.77 4.73
C ILE A 28 -2.07 -21.53 4.08
N GLY A 29 -1.75 -22.59 3.37
CA GLY A 29 -2.73 -23.48 2.75
C GLY A 29 -2.12 -24.30 1.61
N ALA A 30 -2.82 -25.33 1.16
CA ALA A 30 -2.38 -26.20 0.07
C ALA A 30 -2.15 -25.43 -1.25
N ASN A 31 -1.49 -26.08 -2.21
CA ASN A 31 -1.42 -25.56 -3.58
C ASN A 31 -2.82 -25.42 -4.16
N ALA A 32 -3.01 -24.38 -4.98
CA ALA A 32 -4.31 -24.01 -5.56
C ALA A 32 -5.44 -23.64 -4.57
N SER A 33 -5.14 -23.42 -3.27
CA SER A 33 -6.15 -22.96 -2.30
C SER A 33 -6.59 -21.50 -2.47
N GLY A 34 -5.94 -20.74 -3.37
CA GLY A 34 -6.25 -19.34 -3.66
C GLY A 34 -5.33 -18.31 -3.00
N LYS A 35 -4.21 -18.72 -2.38
CA LYS A 35 -3.25 -17.80 -1.75
C LYS A 35 -2.75 -16.71 -2.71
N SER A 36 -2.24 -17.10 -3.87
CA SER A 36 -1.78 -16.13 -4.89
C SER A 36 -2.94 -15.25 -5.37
N ASN A 37 -4.16 -15.79 -5.49
CA ASN A 37 -5.32 -14.97 -5.83
C ASN A 37 -5.68 -13.96 -4.73
N PHE A 38 -5.39 -14.25 -3.46
CA PHE A 38 -5.55 -13.29 -2.38
C PHE A 38 -4.53 -12.16 -2.48
N VAL A 39 -3.26 -12.47 -2.75
CA VAL A 39 -2.23 -11.45 -3.00
C VAL A 39 -2.59 -10.57 -4.22
N GLN A 40 -3.16 -11.18 -5.26
CA GLN A 40 -3.62 -10.47 -6.46
C GLN A 40 -4.72 -9.42 -6.19
N ILE A 41 -5.46 -9.50 -5.07
CA ILE A 41 -6.39 -8.44 -4.67
C ILE A 41 -5.63 -7.15 -4.40
N PHE A 42 -4.53 -7.23 -3.64
CA PHE A 42 -3.70 -6.08 -3.30
C PHE A 42 -2.95 -5.55 -4.53
N LYS A 43 -2.46 -6.45 -5.39
CA LYS A 43 -1.88 -6.06 -6.68
C LYS A 43 -2.88 -5.29 -7.53
N PHE A 44 -4.12 -5.76 -7.63
CA PHE A 44 -5.17 -5.07 -8.36
C PHE A 44 -5.50 -3.69 -7.77
N LEU A 45 -5.56 -3.56 -6.44
CA LEU A 45 -5.76 -2.26 -5.78
C LEU A 45 -4.62 -1.28 -6.05
N LYS A 46 -3.37 -1.75 -6.01
CA LYS A 46 -2.17 -0.99 -6.39
C LYS A 46 -2.25 -0.53 -7.84
N ASP A 47 -2.53 -1.45 -8.77
CA ASP A 47 -2.65 -1.15 -10.20
C ASP A 47 -3.72 -0.09 -10.48
N ILE A 48 -4.87 -0.12 -9.78
CA ILE A 48 -5.90 0.92 -9.90
C ILE A 48 -5.37 2.26 -9.40
N ALA A 49 -4.70 2.28 -8.24
CA ALA A 49 -4.20 3.51 -7.65
C ALA A 49 -3.12 4.19 -8.52
N ASP A 50 -2.29 3.39 -9.20
CA ASP A 50 -1.15 3.85 -9.99
C ASP A 50 -1.52 4.16 -11.45
N SER A 51 -2.37 3.34 -12.08
CA SER A 51 -2.62 3.38 -13.52
C SER A 51 -4.09 3.52 -13.91
N GLY A 52 -5.00 3.48 -12.94
CA GLY A 52 -6.44 3.57 -13.16
C GLY A 52 -7.13 2.22 -13.38
N LEU A 53 -8.46 2.23 -13.27
CA LEU A 53 -9.26 1.01 -13.22
C LEU A 53 -9.22 0.23 -14.54
N GLU A 54 -9.36 0.90 -15.68
CA GLU A 54 -9.37 0.23 -16.98
C GLU A 54 -8.04 -0.47 -17.28
N ASN A 55 -6.93 0.18 -16.94
CA ASN A 55 -5.60 -0.38 -17.09
C ASN A 55 -5.38 -1.54 -16.14
N ALA A 56 -5.77 -1.40 -14.86
CA ALA A 56 -5.70 -2.49 -13.88
C ALA A 56 -6.49 -3.72 -14.33
N VAL A 57 -7.70 -3.53 -14.89
CA VAL A 57 -8.49 -4.64 -15.46
C VAL A 57 -7.78 -5.27 -16.66
N SER A 58 -7.12 -4.48 -17.50
CA SER A 58 -6.40 -4.94 -18.68
C SER A 58 -5.14 -5.74 -18.33
N VAL A 59 -4.36 -5.28 -17.33
CA VAL A 59 -3.19 -5.99 -16.78
C VAL A 59 -3.58 -7.36 -16.22
N GLN A 60 -4.80 -7.49 -15.69
CA GLN A 60 -5.34 -8.77 -15.21
C GLN A 60 -5.83 -9.69 -16.35
N GLY A 61 -5.64 -9.32 -17.62
CA GLY A 61 -6.13 -10.06 -18.80
C GLY A 61 -7.57 -9.75 -19.19
N GLY A 62 -8.15 -8.68 -18.63
CA GLY A 62 -9.53 -8.26 -18.88
C GLY A 62 -10.55 -8.86 -17.92
N VAL A 63 -11.82 -8.46 -18.08
CA VAL A 63 -12.91 -8.81 -17.14
C VAL A 63 -13.13 -10.31 -16.95
N LYS A 64 -12.77 -11.14 -17.94
CA LYS A 64 -12.95 -12.60 -17.87
C LYS A 64 -12.08 -13.24 -16.79
N TYR A 65 -10.83 -12.77 -16.64
CA TYR A 65 -9.85 -13.33 -15.69
C TYR A 65 -9.81 -12.59 -14.36
N LEU A 66 -10.39 -11.38 -14.31
CA LEU A 66 -10.60 -10.66 -13.05
C LEU A 66 -11.70 -11.29 -12.19
N ARG A 67 -12.84 -11.60 -12.81
CA ARG A 67 -14.02 -12.11 -12.10
C ARG A 67 -13.90 -13.58 -11.74
N ASN A 68 -14.78 -14.06 -10.87
CA ASN A 68 -14.84 -15.48 -10.61
C ASN A 68 -15.32 -16.27 -11.83
N ILE A 69 -14.59 -17.33 -12.20
CA ILE A 69 -14.85 -18.10 -13.42
C ILE A 69 -16.22 -18.79 -13.39
N LYS A 70 -16.65 -19.30 -12.22
CA LYS A 70 -17.94 -19.98 -12.07
C LYS A 70 -19.12 -19.01 -12.08
N ILE A 71 -18.93 -17.83 -11.49
CA ILE A 71 -19.98 -16.82 -11.36
C ILE A 71 -20.10 -15.98 -12.64
N GLY A 72 -18.98 -15.61 -13.25
CA GLY A 72 -18.92 -14.81 -14.45
C GLY A 72 -19.60 -13.45 -14.29
N ALA A 73 -20.38 -13.06 -15.30
CA ALA A 73 -21.09 -11.77 -15.33
C ALA A 73 -22.39 -11.75 -14.48
N SER A 74 -22.74 -12.84 -13.80
CA SER A 74 -24.03 -12.96 -13.11
C SER A 74 -24.12 -12.14 -11.82
N LYS A 75 -22.97 -11.88 -11.16
CA LYS A 75 -22.87 -11.04 -9.97
C LYS A 75 -21.88 -9.90 -10.22
N ASP A 76 -22.02 -8.84 -9.44
CA ASP A 76 -21.04 -7.76 -9.44
C ASP A 76 -19.75 -8.23 -8.75
N LEU A 77 -18.62 -7.73 -9.23
CA LEU A 77 -17.38 -7.74 -8.45
C LEU A 77 -17.44 -6.59 -7.47
N SER A 78 -17.10 -6.81 -6.20
CA SER A 78 -16.97 -5.71 -5.25
C SER A 78 -15.77 -5.90 -4.34
N ILE A 79 -15.07 -4.81 -4.06
CA ILE A 79 -13.97 -4.77 -3.10
C ILE A 79 -14.30 -3.68 -2.08
N ARG A 80 -14.27 -4.05 -0.80
CA ARG A 80 -14.37 -3.13 0.34
C ARG A 80 -13.13 -3.27 1.19
N VAL A 81 -12.48 -2.15 1.49
CA VAL A 81 -11.28 -2.08 2.31
C VAL A 81 -11.54 -1.15 3.48
N VAL A 82 -11.20 -1.59 4.70
CA VAL A 82 -11.23 -0.77 5.91
C VAL A 82 -9.80 -0.52 6.37
N SER A 83 -9.45 0.72 6.66
CA SER A 83 -8.11 1.13 7.13
C SER A 83 -8.18 2.03 8.36
N ASP A 84 -7.11 1.99 9.16
CA ASP A 84 -6.90 2.87 10.33
C ASP A 84 -5.99 4.07 10.01
N ASP A 85 -6.13 4.63 8.81
CA ASP A 85 -5.38 5.78 8.32
C ASP A 85 -5.64 7.03 9.16
N LYS A 86 -4.73 7.30 10.08
CA LYS A 86 -4.81 8.49 10.93
C LYS A 86 -4.32 9.72 10.17
N PHE A 87 -5.24 10.59 9.81
CA PHE A 87 -4.95 11.97 9.41
C PHE A 87 -5.74 12.94 10.29
N ALA A 88 -5.25 14.18 10.38
CA ALA A 88 -5.90 15.22 11.13
C ALA A 88 -5.85 16.55 10.36
N LEU A 89 -6.95 17.27 10.36
CA LEU A 89 -7.05 18.64 9.85
C LEU A 89 -7.38 19.57 11.01
N ALA A 90 -6.91 20.81 10.94
CA ALA A 90 -7.24 21.84 11.93
C ALA A 90 -8.03 22.95 11.25
N ILE A 91 -9.25 23.19 11.75
CA ILE A 91 -10.21 24.13 11.16
C ILE A 91 -10.40 25.30 12.14
N PRO A 92 -10.11 26.54 11.71
CA PRO A 92 -10.41 27.71 12.52
C PRO A 92 -11.92 27.93 12.56
N THR A 93 -12.45 28.14 13.76
CA THR A 93 -13.86 28.46 14.03
C THR A 93 -13.95 29.74 14.85
N LYS A 94 -15.17 30.24 15.07
CA LYS A 94 -15.39 31.45 15.89
C LYS A 94 -14.90 31.29 17.33
N ASP A 95 -14.98 30.07 17.88
CA ASP A 95 -14.68 29.76 19.28
C ASP A 95 -13.28 29.18 19.49
N GLY A 96 -12.44 29.16 18.43
CA GLY A 96 -11.08 28.64 18.48
C GLY A 96 -10.77 27.65 17.36
N LEU A 97 -9.76 26.81 17.56
CA LEU A 97 -9.30 25.84 16.58
C LEU A 97 -9.85 24.45 16.90
N ILE A 98 -10.47 23.80 15.93
CA ILE A 98 -11.00 22.43 16.08
C ILE A 98 -10.21 21.48 15.17
N GLY A 99 -9.68 20.43 15.77
CA GLY A 99 -9.07 19.30 15.09
C GLY A 99 -10.11 18.29 14.64
N VAL A 100 -10.03 17.84 13.39
CA VAL A 100 -10.84 16.77 12.82
C VAL A 100 -9.93 15.58 12.61
N LYS A 101 -10.11 14.52 13.38
CA LYS A 101 -9.20 13.38 13.43
C LYS A 101 -9.84 12.12 12.91
N ASN A 102 -9.41 11.65 11.75
CA ASN A 102 -9.85 10.36 11.24
C ASN A 102 -9.33 9.21 12.12
N TYR A 103 -10.20 8.23 12.37
CA TYR A 103 -9.82 6.98 13.01
C TYR A 103 -10.18 5.72 12.21
N GLU A 104 -11.04 5.83 11.20
CA GLU A 104 -11.42 4.74 10.32
C GLU A 104 -11.82 5.29 8.94
N THR A 105 -11.28 4.70 7.88
CA THR A 105 -11.72 4.93 6.50
C THR A 105 -12.18 3.60 5.90
N THR A 106 -13.34 3.60 5.26
CA THR A 106 -13.85 2.49 4.46
C THR A 106 -14.00 2.93 3.02
N TYR A 107 -13.27 2.30 2.10
CA TYR A 107 -13.43 2.48 0.66
C TYR A 107 -14.10 1.25 0.04
N GLU A 108 -15.12 1.45 -0.77
CA GLU A 108 -15.85 0.37 -1.45
C GLU A 108 -16.20 0.75 -2.89
N PHE A 109 -15.88 -0.13 -3.82
CA PHE A 109 -16.39 -0.05 -5.19
C PHE A 109 -16.99 -1.38 -5.65
N ALA A 110 -17.89 -1.30 -6.63
CA ALA A 110 -18.46 -2.46 -7.28
C ALA A 110 -18.57 -2.27 -8.80
N LEU A 111 -18.22 -3.32 -9.54
CA LEU A 111 -18.24 -3.39 -10.99
C LEU A 111 -19.31 -4.39 -11.42
N SER A 112 -20.19 -3.95 -12.31
CA SER A 112 -21.14 -4.85 -12.97
C SER A 112 -20.68 -5.11 -14.39
N PHE A 113 -20.88 -6.33 -14.88
CA PHE A 113 -20.34 -6.78 -16.16
C PHE A 113 -21.42 -6.84 -17.25
N TYR A 114 -21.06 -6.52 -18.48
CA TYR A 114 -21.98 -6.69 -19.60
C TYR A 114 -22.16 -8.19 -19.93
N LYS A 115 -23.39 -8.60 -20.24
CA LYS A 115 -23.69 -10.01 -20.57
C LYS A 115 -23.20 -10.43 -21.95
N ARG A 116 -23.22 -9.52 -22.94
CA ARG A 116 -23.00 -9.82 -24.37
C ARG A 116 -21.70 -9.24 -24.95
N ARG A 117 -20.94 -8.47 -24.18
CA ARG A 117 -19.64 -7.91 -24.60
C ARG A 117 -18.63 -7.94 -23.47
N ALA A 118 -17.35 -7.96 -23.81
CA ALA A 118 -16.29 -7.74 -22.84
C ALA A 118 -16.37 -6.30 -22.32
N GLY A 119 -16.36 -6.12 -21.01
CA GLY A 119 -16.39 -4.81 -20.35
C GLY A 119 -17.21 -4.80 -19.07
N PHE A 120 -17.18 -3.65 -18.40
CA PHE A 120 -17.84 -3.42 -17.13
C PHE A 120 -18.40 -1.99 -17.06
N LYS A 121 -19.18 -1.73 -16.01
CA LYS A 121 -19.54 -0.38 -15.55
C LYS A 121 -19.38 -0.31 -14.05
N ILE A 122 -18.96 0.85 -13.55
CA ILE A 122 -18.91 1.12 -12.12
C ILE A 122 -20.36 1.23 -11.63
N LYS A 123 -20.80 0.27 -10.82
CA LYS A 123 -22.14 0.25 -10.23
C LYS A 123 -22.18 1.06 -8.93
N ARG A 124 -21.08 1.06 -8.19
CA ARG A 124 -20.96 1.70 -6.88
C ARG A 124 -19.53 2.14 -6.65
N ASP A 125 -19.39 3.29 -6.02
CA ASP A 125 -18.13 3.85 -5.56
C ASP A 125 -18.44 4.73 -4.35
N ARG A 126 -17.84 4.39 -3.21
CA ARG A 126 -18.16 4.96 -1.90
C ARG A 126 -16.91 5.06 -1.05
N LEU A 127 -16.80 6.18 -0.36
CA LEU A 127 -15.82 6.44 0.67
C LEU A 127 -16.57 6.84 1.93
N ASN A 128 -16.33 6.15 3.03
CA ASN A 128 -16.89 6.47 4.33
C ASN A 128 -15.75 6.74 5.30
N GLN A 129 -15.78 7.86 6.02
CA GLN A 129 -14.74 8.23 6.98
C GLN A 129 -15.37 8.60 8.30
N LYS A 130 -14.84 8.01 9.38
CA LYS A 130 -15.23 8.34 10.74
C LYS A 130 -14.12 9.13 11.41
N PHE A 131 -14.52 10.18 12.14
CA PHE A 131 -13.59 11.10 12.76
C PHE A 131 -14.07 11.58 14.13
N LYS A 132 -13.13 12.09 14.91
CA LYS A 132 -13.37 12.78 16.18
C LYS A 132 -13.10 14.27 16.01
N PHE A 133 -13.99 15.09 16.56
CA PHE A 133 -13.80 16.53 16.69
C PHE A 133 -13.13 16.82 18.04
N VAL A 134 -12.04 17.58 18.03
CA VAL A 134 -11.22 17.83 19.21
C VAL A 134 -10.86 19.30 19.29
N VAL A 135 -11.07 19.93 20.45
CA VAL A 135 -10.63 21.31 20.68
C VAL A 135 -9.10 21.34 20.77
N LEU A 136 -8.49 22.22 19.98
CA LEU A 136 -7.04 22.41 19.94
C LEU A 136 -6.64 23.67 20.69
N GLU A 137 -5.70 23.53 21.61
CA GLU A 137 -5.09 24.62 22.37
C GLU A 137 -3.70 24.92 21.82
N LYS A 138 -3.41 26.21 21.60
CA LYS A 138 -2.10 26.65 21.10
C LYS A 138 -1.04 26.49 22.19
N GLN A 139 0.09 25.90 21.83
CA GLN A 139 1.27 25.82 22.70
C GLN A 139 2.45 26.59 22.09
N VAL A 140 3.51 26.76 22.88
CA VAL A 140 4.78 27.37 22.44
C VAL A 140 5.33 26.68 21.17
N LYS A 141 5.09 25.36 21.02
CA LYS A 141 5.35 24.60 19.80
C LYS A 141 4.13 23.77 19.40
N GLY A 142 3.35 24.29 18.45
CA GLY A 142 2.23 23.56 17.84
C GLY A 142 0.93 23.65 18.63
N PHE A 143 0.10 22.62 18.50
CA PHE A 143 -1.21 22.52 19.13
C PHE A 143 -1.31 21.26 19.97
N LYS A 144 -2.00 21.35 21.12
CA LYS A 144 -2.34 20.20 21.97
C LYS A 144 -3.84 19.98 21.96
N GLU A 145 -4.24 18.72 22.02
CA GLU A 145 -5.63 18.34 22.21
C GLU A 145 -6.07 18.60 23.63
N LYS A 146 -7.16 19.36 23.77
CA LYS A 146 -7.76 19.69 25.06
C LYS A 146 -8.89 18.72 25.41
N GLU A 147 -9.85 18.57 24.50
CA GLU A 147 -11.09 17.82 24.76
C GLU A 147 -11.72 17.31 23.45
N VAL A 148 -12.27 16.09 23.46
CA VAL A 148 -13.07 15.54 22.37
C VAL A 148 -14.51 16.01 22.52
N ILE A 149 -15.02 16.75 21.53
CA ILE A 149 -16.35 17.38 21.56
C ILE A 149 -17.40 16.60 20.76
N GLY A 150 -17.00 15.52 20.09
CA GLY A 150 -17.93 14.66 19.38
C GLY A 150 -17.28 13.72 18.36
N GLU A 151 -18.08 12.79 17.85
CA GLU A 151 -17.73 11.94 16.72
C GLU A 151 -18.61 12.28 15.51
N GLY A 152 -18.06 12.17 14.32
CA GLY A 152 -18.80 12.34 13.08
C GLY A 152 -18.40 11.32 12.03
N GLU A 153 -19.21 11.25 11.00
CA GLU A 153 -19.08 10.34 9.88
C GLU A 153 -19.41 11.10 8.59
N VAL A 154 -18.60 10.91 7.55
CA VAL A 154 -18.91 11.40 6.22
C VAL A 154 -19.00 10.23 5.25
N LEU A 155 -20.09 10.19 4.50
CA LEU A 155 -20.25 9.29 3.37
C LEU A 155 -20.18 10.07 2.07
N ILE A 156 -19.15 9.81 1.29
CA ILE A 156 -19.01 10.26 -0.09
C ILE A 156 -19.44 9.11 -0.99
N SER A 157 -20.40 9.36 -1.87
CA SER A 157 -20.93 8.34 -2.77
C SER A 157 -21.26 8.90 -4.14
N ARG A 158 -21.19 8.05 -5.17
CA ARG A 158 -21.63 8.43 -6.51
C ARG A 158 -23.14 8.24 -6.65
N SER A 159 -23.84 9.28 -7.11
CA SER A 159 -25.27 9.25 -7.45
C SER A 159 -25.50 9.94 -8.80
N ASN A 160 -26.01 9.20 -9.79
CA ASN A 160 -26.27 9.72 -11.15
C ASN A 160 -25.08 10.47 -11.80
N GLY A 161 -23.87 9.94 -11.66
CA GLY A 161 -22.63 10.55 -12.19
C GLY A 161 -22.02 11.63 -11.29
N LYS A 162 -22.82 12.25 -10.42
CA LYS A 162 -22.40 13.29 -9.48
C LYS A 162 -21.92 12.73 -8.14
N VAL A 163 -21.14 13.54 -7.44
CA VAL A 163 -20.71 13.27 -6.06
C VAL A 163 -21.81 13.70 -5.09
N LYS A 164 -22.19 12.81 -4.19
CA LYS A 164 -23.05 13.08 -3.03
C LYS A 164 -22.19 12.97 -1.77
N ILE A 165 -22.30 13.96 -0.90
CA ILE A 165 -21.60 14.02 0.39
C ILE A 165 -22.67 14.11 1.47
N ASP A 166 -22.64 13.19 2.43
CA ASP A 166 -23.54 13.15 3.57
C ASP A 166 -22.69 13.23 4.85
N LEU A 167 -22.74 14.37 5.54
CA LEU A 167 -22.03 14.58 6.81
C LEU A 167 -22.97 14.39 8.01
N THR A 168 -22.60 13.49 8.90
CA THR A 168 -23.24 13.27 10.21
C THR A 168 -22.31 13.77 11.30
N LYS A 169 -22.78 14.68 12.16
CA LYS A 169 -22.03 15.23 13.30
C LYS A 169 -23.00 15.68 14.41
N PRO A 170 -22.53 15.91 15.65
CA PRO A 170 -23.35 16.51 16.69
C PRO A 170 -23.75 17.95 16.33
N GLN A 171 -24.90 18.39 16.82
CA GLN A 171 -25.44 19.72 16.53
C GLN A 171 -24.52 20.83 17.06
N ASP A 172 -23.93 20.62 18.24
CA ASP A 172 -23.11 21.61 18.94
C ASP A 172 -21.70 21.81 18.36
N VAL A 173 -21.25 20.94 17.44
CA VAL A 173 -19.94 21.10 16.79
C VAL A 173 -20.03 22.22 15.74
N PRO A 174 -19.27 23.33 15.87
CA PRO A 174 -19.39 24.50 14.99
C PRO A 174 -18.61 24.35 13.67
N ILE A 175 -18.68 23.16 13.06
CA ILE A 175 -18.08 22.85 11.75
C ILE A 175 -19.20 22.50 10.79
N LYS A 176 -19.27 23.19 9.66
CA LYS A 176 -20.20 22.90 8.56
C LYS A 176 -19.59 21.89 7.60
N GLU A 177 -20.43 21.36 6.72
CA GLU A 177 -19.96 20.48 5.64
C GLU A 177 -18.94 21.19 4.74
N ASP A 178 -19.20 22.44 4.37
CA ASP A 178 -18.32 23.21 3.48
C ASP A 178 -16.96 23.57 4.11
N ASP A 179 -16.85 23.50 5.45
CA ASP A 179 -15.57 23.68 6.16
C ASP A 179 -14.67 22.44 6.04
N LEU A 180 -15.28 21.26 5.81
CA LEU A 180 -14.59 19.98 5.64
C LEU A 180 -14.42 19.61 4.16
N PHE A 181 -15.42 19.93 3.34
CA PHE A 181 -15.54 19.50 1.96
C PHE A 181 -15.85 20.71 1.08
N PRO A 182 -14.90 21.12 0.21
CA PRO A 182 -15.12 22.24 -0.69
C PRO A 182 -16.36 22.01 -1.57
N PRO A 183 -17.25 23.03 -1.74
CA PRO A 183 -18.48 22.89 -2.52
C PRO A 183 -18.27 22.39 -3.95
N ILE A 184 -17.12 22.71 -4.56
CA ILE A 184 -16.72 22.25 -5.89
C ILE A 184 -16.81 20.72 -6.04
N LEU A 185 -16.62 19.95 -4.97
CA LEU A 185 -16.73 18.49 -5.01
C LEU A 185 -18.12 18.02 -5.45
N LYS A 186 -19.19 18.72 -5.07
CA LYS A 186 -20.58 18.39 -5.42
C LYS A 186 -20.92 18.70 -6.88
N GLU A 187 -20.17 19.63 -7.48
CA GLU A 187 -20.38 20.09 -8.85
C GLU A 187 -19.62 19.26 -9.89
N ILE A 188 -18.63 18.48 -9.46
CA ILE A 188 -17.80 17.69 -10.36
C ILE A 188 -18.61 16.55 -10.96
N ASP A 189 -18.57 16.50 -12.29
CA ASP A 189 -19.01 15.35 -13.06
C ASP A 189 -17.83 14.40 -13.24
N ILE A 190 -17.92 13.21 -12.64
CA ILE A 190 -16.85 12.21 -12.73
C ILE A 190 -17.26 11.21 -13.82
N PRO A 191 -16.41 10.96 -14.84
CA PRO A 191 -16.72 10.00 -15.89
C PRO A 191 -17.14 8.64 -15.35
N SER A 192 -18.17 8.04 -15.97
CA SER A 192 -18.80 6.80 -15.47
C SER A 192 -17.87 5.57 -15.36
N ASN A 193 -16.70 5.63 -16.00
CA ASN A 193 -15.65 4.61 -16.00
C ASN A 193 -14.48 4.92 -15.04
N VAL A 194 -14.49 6.07 -14.36
CA VAL A 194 -13.45 6.52 -13.43
C VAL A 194 -13.93 6.41 -11.98
N LEU A 195 -13.10 5.86 -11.10
CA LEU A 195 -13.33 5.80 -9.65
C LEU A 195 -12.90 7.09 -8.93
N PHE A 196 -13.42 7.30 -7.73
CA PHE A 196 -12.95 8.34 -6.80
C PHE A 196 -11.45 8.19 -6.51
N LEU A 197 -10.96 6.95 -6.43
CA LEU A 197 -9.54 6.63 -6.24
C LEU A 197 -8.64 7.23 -7.33
N GLU A 198 -9.18 7.37 -8.54
CA GLU A 198 -8.45 7.89 -9.71
C GLU A 198 -8.55 9.41 -9.82
N THR A 199 -9.52 10.01 -9.14
CA THR A 199 -9.87 11.43 -9.32
C THR A 199 -8.96 12.33 -8.45
N PRO A 200 -8.09 13.18 -9.04
CA PRO A 200 -7.05 13.90 -8.30
C PRO A 200 -7.55 14.81 -7.18
N ILE A 201 -8.75 15.38 -7.33
CA ILE A 201 -9.28 16.35 -6.39
C ILE A 201 -9.49 15.78 -4.98
N PHE A 202 -9.83 14.50 -4.86
CA PHE A 202 -9.99 13.86 -3.56
C PHE A 202 -8.64 13.68 -2.85
N SER A 203 -7.55 13.44 -3.60
CA SER A 203 -6.21 13.43 -3.02
C SER A 203 -5.75 14.83 -2.63
N PHE A 204 -6.06 15.85 -3.45
CA PHE A 204 -5.72 17.25 -3.18
C PHE A 204 -6.32 17.75 -1.86
N PHE A 205 -7.58 17.40 -1.58
CA PHE A 205 -8.24 17.73 -0.31
C PHE A 205 -8.00 16.70 0.81
N PHE A 206 -7.04 15.78 0.63
CA PHE A 206 -6.71 14.74 1.61
C PHE A 206 -7.88 13.83 2.01
N LEU A 207 -8.88 13.70 1.15
CA LEU A 207 -10.09 12.91 1.40
C LEU A 207 -9.88 11.42 1.13
N LEU A 208 -8.88 11.04 0.33
CA LEU A 208 -8.53 9.63 0.05
C LEU A 208 -7.10 9.27 0.47
N PRO A 209 -6.78 9.23 1.79
CA PRO A 209 -5.48 8.75 2.25
C PRO A 209 -5.23 7.29 1.85
N ILE A 210 -6.31 6.52 1.71
CA ILE A 210 -6.25 5.11 1.31
C ILE A 210 -5.63 4.90 -0.09
N LYS A 211 -5.68 5.91 -0.98
CA LYS A 211 -4.96 5.86 -2.27
C LYS A 211 -3.47 5.69 -2.07
N GLN A 212 -2.89 6.47 -1.14
CA GLN A 212 -1.48 6.36 -0.82
C GLN A 212 -1.15 4.98 -0.26
N ILE A 213 -2.04 4.41 0.59
CA ILE A 213 -1.85 3.04 1.08
C ILE A 213 -1.72 2.06 -0.10
N PHE A 214 -2.60 2.15 -1.09
CA PHE A 214 -2.60 1.26 -2.26
C PHE A 214 -1.37 1.46 -3.17
N SER A 215 -1.03 2.70 -3.52
CA SER A 215 0.13 3.00 -4.38
C SER A 215 1.47 2.59 -3.76
N TYR A 216 1.55 2.53 -2.43
CA TYR A 216 2.76 2.10 -1.73
C TYR A 216 2.72 0.64 -1.25
N ILE A 217 1.79 -0.18 -1.72
CA ILE A 217 1.86 -1.63 -1.50
C ILE A 217 3.11 -2.17 -2.22
N SER A 218 3.91 -2.97 -1.51
CA SER A 218 5.02 -3.72 -2.09
C SER A 218 4.77 -5.21 -1.93
N ILE A 219 4.89 -5.94 -3.03
CA ILE A 219 4.73 -7.39 -3.08
C ILE A 219 6.07 -7.97 -3.51
N TYR A 220 6.85 -8.49 -2.58
CA TYR A 220 8.18 -9.04 -2.83
C TYR A 220 8.08 -10.53 -3.18
N ASP A 221 8.72 -10.91 -4.29
CA ASP A 221 8.94 -12.28 -4.76
C ASP A 221 10.40 -12.32 -5.25
N PHE A 222 11.33 -12.51 -4.31
CA PHE A 222 12.75 -12.35 -4.59
C PHE A 222 13.28 -13.49 -5.47
N ASP A 223 14.06 -13.15 -6.49
CA ASP A 223 14.89 -14.11 -7.20
C ASP A 223 16.36 -13.88 -6.79
N PRO A 224 16.97 -14.78 -5.98
CA PRO A 224 18.34 -14.61 -5.49
C PRO A 224 19.37 -14.54 -6.61
N LYS A 225 19.04 -14.96 -7.83
CA LYS A 225 19.94 -14.90 -8.99
C LYS A 225 20.01 -13.50 -9.61
N LEU A 226 19.00 -12.65 -9.39
CA LEU A 226 19.00 -11.29 -9.93
C LEU A 226 20.00 -10.36 -9.21
N PRO A 227 20.07 -10.32 -7.85
CA PRO A 227 21.08 -9.55 -7.12
C PRO A 227 22.53 -9.94 -7.43
N LYS A 228 22.75 -11.18 -7.88
CA LYS A 228 24.08 -11.70 -8.27
C LYS A 228 24.61 -11.07 -9.57
N LYS A 229 23.72 -10.48 -10.37
CA LYS A 229 24.07 -9.86 -11.64
C LYS A 229 24.34 -8.37 -11.45
N ALA A 230 25.27 -7.85 -12.24
CA ALA A 230 25.48 -6.42 -12.40
C ALA A 230 24.17 -5.77 -12.91
N THR A 231 23.61 -4.84 -12.14
CA THR A 231 22.45 -4.06 -12.59
C THR A 231 22.88 -2.77 -13.25
N SER A 232 22.23 -2.43 -14.38
CA SER A 232 22.29 -1.09 -14.97
C SER A 232 21.95 -0.05 -13.91
N ILE A 233 22.61 1.11 -13.94
CA ILE A 233 22.36 2.22 -13.00
C ILE A 233 20.88 2.63 -13.12
N THR A 234 20.06 2.08 -12.22
CA THR A 234 18.64 2.39 -12.12
C THR A 234 18.50 3.55 -11.13
N VAL A 235 17.64 4.52 -11.42
CA VAL A 235 17.49 5.76 -10.61
C VAL A 235 16.73 5.51 -9.29
N LYS A 236 16.08 4.34 -9.13
CA LYS A 236 15.24 4.05 -7.97
C LYS A 236 16.08 3.75 -6.72
N ALA A 237 15.84 4.53 -5.67
CA ALA A 237 16.49 4.38 -4.37
C ALA A 237 15.89 3.27 -3.48
N GLU A 238 14.73 2.74 -3.87
CA GLU A 238 14.00 1.70 -3.12
C GLU A 238 14.22 0.31 -3.71
N LEU A 239 14.12 -0.73 -2.88
CA LEU A 239 14.26 -2.13 -3.31
C LEU A 239 13.10 -2.53 -4.22
N GLU A 240 13.43 -3.04 -5.40
CA GLU A 240 12.47 -3.61 -6.36
C GLU A 240 11.84 -4.90 -5.82
N GLU A 241 10.65 -5.22 -6.31
CA GLU A 241 9.85 -6.37 -5.86
C GLU A 241 10.54 -7.72 -6.09
N ASP A 242 11.42 -7.82 -7.08
CA ASP A 242 12.23 -9.00 -7.40
C ASP A 242 13.63 -9.00 -6.75
N GLY A 243 13.98 -7.92 -6.04
CA GLY A 243 15.28 -7.73 -5.40
C GLY A 243 16.43 -7.40 -6.35
N SER A 244 16.19 -7.27 -7.65
CA SER A 244 17.25 -7.11 -8.67
C SER A 244 18.23 -5.98 -8.35
N ASN A 245 17.76 -4.85 -7.84
CA ASN A 245 18.58 -3.68 -7.50
C ASN A 245 19.17 -3.69 -6.08
N LEU A 246 19.19 -4.84 -5.39
CA LEU A 246 19.67 -4.96 -4.01
C LEU A 246 21.07 -4.36 -3.80
N SER A 247 22.01 -4.60 -4.72
CA SER A 247 23.37 -4.05 -4.67
C SER A 247 23.38 -2.52 -4.58
N LEU A 248 22.52 -1.84 -5.34
CA LEU A 248 22.40 -0.38 -5.32
C LEU A 248 21.79 0.11 -4.00
N VAL A 249 20.76 -0.57 -3.51
CA VAL A 249 20.10 -0.22 -2.23
C VAL A 249 21.07 -0.40 -1.07
N LEU A 250 21.82 -1.50 -1.03
CA LEU A 250 22.85 -1.75 -0.02
C LEU A 250 23.92 -0.67 -0.05
N LYS A 251 24.38 -0.23 -1.22
CA LYS A 251 25.34 0.87 -1.33
C LYS A 251 24.84 2.13 -0.63
N ASN A 252 23.57 2.49 -0.85
CA ASN A 252 22.93 3.65 -0.22
C ASN A 252 22.77 3.48 1.29
N ILE A 253 22.44 2.27 1.75
CA ILE A 253 22.32 1.96 3.19
C ILE A 253 23.68 2.07 3.87
N LEU A 254 24.71 1.47 3.28
CA LEU A 254 26.06 1.39 3.83
C LEU A 254 26.77 2.75 3.89
N ALA A 255 26.40 3.68 3.01
CA ALA A 255 26.92 5.05 3.02
C ALA A 255 26.59 5.82 4.31
N HIS A 256 25.60 5.38 5.09
CA HIS A 256 25.23 6.00 6.37
C HIS A 256 25.63 5.13 7.56
N LYS A 257 26.51 5.66 8.44
CA LYS A 257 27.07 4.94 9.61
C LYS A 257 26.03 4.21 10.47
N GLU A 258 24.93 4.88 10.82
CA GLU A 258 23.87 4.28 11.65
C GLU A 258 23.08 3.19 10.92
N LYS A 259 22.77 3.40 9.63
CA LYS A 259 22.06 2.40 8.83
C LYS A 259 22.95 1.17 8.58
N ARG A 260 24.24 1.38 8.28
CA ARG A 260 25.24 0.31 8.18
C ARG A 260 25.32 -0.51 9.47
N ARG A 261 25.46 0.16 10.61
CA ARG A 261 25.50 -0.50 11.93
C ARG A 261 24.25 -1.36 12.17
N LYS A 262 23.06 -0.79 11.90
CA LYS A 262 21.79 -1.51 12.04
C LYS A 262 21.71 -2.72 11.10
N LEU A 263 22.08 -2.56 9.83
CA LEU A 263 22.06 -3.65 8.84
C LEU A 263 22.96 -4.80 9.27
N LEU A 264 24.22 -4.50 9.60
CA LEU A 264 25.19 -5.52 9.99
C LEU A 264 24.80 -6.25 11.28
N ASN A 265 24.17 -5.56 12.24
CA ASN A 265 23.66 -6.21 13.45
C ASN A 265 22.53 -7.20 13.10
N LEU A 266 21.52 -6.76 12.33
CA LEU A 266 20.42 -7.63 11.89
C LEU A 266 20.92 -8.83 11.08
N MET A 267 21.90 -8.61 10.21
CA MET A 267 22.54 -9.68 9.45
C MET A 267 23.27 -10.66 10.37
N LYS A 268 24.05 -10.18 11.35
CA LYS A 268 24.77 -11.05 12.30
C LYS A 268 23.83 -11.87 13.19
N ASP A 269 22.65 -11.32 13.51
CA ASP A 269 21.65 -12.02 14.30
C ASP A 269 21.03 -13.21 13.53
N LEU A 270 20.79 -13.06 12.21
CA LEU A 270 20.19 -14.10 11.36
C LEU A 270 21.21 -14.99 10.63
N LEU A 271 22.39 -14.46 10.34
CA LEU A 271 23.49 -15.10 9.60
C LEU A 271 24.79 -14.91 10.41
N PRO A 272 24.99 -15.71 11.48
CA PRO A 272 26.09 -15.50 12.41
C PRO A 272 27.47 -15.57 11.76
N PHE A 273 27.61 -16.30 10.65
CA PHE A 273 28.86 -16.42 9.92
C PHE A 273 29.27 -15.13 9.17
N VAL A 274 28.39 -14.13 9.03
CA VAL A 274 28.68 -12.87 8.34
C VAL A 274 29.43 -11.90 9.26
N GLU A 275 30.57 -11.37 8.80
CA GLU A 275 31.35 -10.35 9.53
C GLU A 275 31.10 -8.93 9.05
N ASP A 276 31.10 -8.73 7.73
CA ASP A 276 30.98 -7.43 7.09
C ASP A 276 30.37 -7.57 5.68
N LEU A 277 29.88 -6.46 5.15
CA LEU A 277 29.29 -6.35 3.82
C LEU A 277 29.70 -5.02 3.20
N TYR A 278 30.14 -5.04 1.95
CA TYR A 278 30.42 -3.84 1.16
C TYR A 278 29.88 -3.95 -0.26
N VAL A 279 29.82 -2.80 -0.95
CA VAL A 279 29.44 -2.74 -2.37
C VAL A 279 30.58 -2.16 -3.18
N GLU A 280 30.98 -2.88 -4.22
CA GLU A 280 31.98 -2.48 -5.19
C GLU A 280 31.31 -2.06 -6.50
N LYS A 281 32.08 -1.47 -7.41
CA LYS A 281 31.65 -1.19 -8.77
C LYS A 281 32.49 -2.02 -9.73
N PHE A 282 31.85 -2.60 -10.74
CA PHE A 282 32.57 -3.17 -11.88
C PHE A 282 33.15 -2.05 -12.77
N ALA A 283 33.93 -2.45 -13.78
CA ALA A 283 34.53 -1.52 -14.75
C ALA A 283 33.48 -0.74 -15.57
N ASP A 284 32.27 -1.28 -15.71
CA ASP A 284 31.12 -0.64 -16.35
C ASP A 284 30.27 0.20 -15.38
N GLU A 285 30.81 0.52 -14.19
CA GLU A 285 30.18 1.29 -13.11
C GLU A 285 28.97 0.61 -12.44
N SER A 286 28.64 -0.63 -12.80
CA SER A 286 27.53 -1.36 -12.21
C SER A 286 27.86 -1.80 -10.76
N PRO A 287 26.94 -1.58 -9.79
CA PRO A 287 27.16 -1.95 -8.40
C PRO A 287 26.97 -3.45 -8.18
N PHE A 288 27.85 -4.06 -7.38
CA PHE A 288 27.69 -5.43 -6.91
C PHE A 288 28.19 -5.56 -5.48
N PHE A 289 27.45 -6.28 -4.64
CA PHE A 289 27.84 -6.45 -3.24
C PHE A 289 28.77 -7.65 -3.04
N LYS A 290 29.58 -7.53 -1.99
CA LYS A 290 30.50 -8.53 -1.50
C LYS A 290 30.32 -8.70 0.00
N LEU A 291 30.52 -9.91 0.48
CA LEU A 291 30.29 -10.30 1.87
C LEU A 291 31.55 -10.95 2.42
N LYS A 292 31.88 -10.61 3.68
CA LYS A 292 32.96 -11.27 4.42
C LYS A 292 32.36 -12.25 5.41
N GLU A 293 32.83 -13.49 5.36
CA GLU A 293 32.46 -14.53 6.31
C GLU A 293 33.57 -14.73 7.35
N ARG A 294 33.20 -15.17 8.55
CA ARG A 294 34.14 -15.45 9.66
C ARG A 294 35.20 -16.49 9.32
N TYR A 295 34.90 -17.37 8.37
CA TYR A 295 35.82 -18.42 7.93
C TYR A 295 36.90 -17.90 6.96
N PHE A 296 36.71 -16.72 6.36
CA PHE A 296 37.62 -16.11 5.40
C PHE A 296 38.12 -14.76 5.91
N GLU A 297 39.18 -14.78 6.72
CA GLU A 297 39.67 -13.58 7.43
C GLU A 297 40.10 -12.42 6.51
N LYS A 298 40.54 -12.73 5.28
CA LYS A 298 41.15 -11.75 4.36
C LYS A 298 40.36 -11.48 3.09
N GLU A 299 39.36 -12.30 2.79
CA GLU A 299 38.67 -12.26 1.50
C GLU A 299 37.20 -11.90 1.65
N TYR A 300 36.73 -11.15 0.66
CA TYR A 300 35.33 -10.84 0.51
C TYR A 300 34.79 -11.57 -0.72
N LEU A 301 33.73 -12.34 -0.50
CA LEU A 301 33.10 -13.14 -1.53
C LEU A 301 32.11 -12.26 -2.32
N PRO A 302 32.20 -12.22 -3.66
CA PRO A 302 31.18 -11.57 -4.48
C PRO A 302 29.84 -12.30 -4.37
N ALA A 303 28.74 -11.55 -4.53
CA ALA A 303 27.38 -12.08 -4.50
C ALA A 303 27.19 -13.37 -5.32
N SER A 304 27.88 -13.50 -6.46
CA SER A 304 27.86 -14.70 -7.30
C SER A 304 28.33 -15.98 -6.61
N LEU A 305 29.19 -15.89 -5.60
CA LEU A 305 29.73 -17.02 -4.82
C LEU A 305 29.01 -17.22 -3.48
N ILE A 306 28.04 -16.38 -3.16
CA ILE A 306 27.26 -16.45 -1.91
C ILE A 306 26.05 -17.38 -2.10
N SER A 307 25.66 -18.08 -1.03
CA SER A 307 24.45 -18.93 -1.03
C SER A 307 23.18 -18.13 -1.31
N ASP A 308 22.21 -18.72 -2.00
CA ASP A 308 20.95 -18.06 -2.35
C ASP A 308 20.20 -17.60 -1.09
N GLY A 309 20.12 -18.44 -0.05
CA GLY A 309 19.50 -18.10 1.22
C GLY A 309 20.14 -16.89 1.92
N THR A 310 21.46 -16.70 1.81
CA THR A 310 22.13 -15.49 2.34
C THR A 310 21.64 -14.23 1.60
N ILE A 311 21.44 -14.31 0.28
CA ILE A 311 20.93 -13.19 -0.52
C ILE A 311 19.49 -12.88 -0.15
N ASP A 312 18.65 -13.91 -0.03
CA ASP A 312 17.24 -13.75 0.33
C ASP A 312 17.06 -13.14 1.71
N ILE A 313 17.81 -13.61 2.72
CA ILE A 313 17.80 -13.02 4.06
C ILE A 313 18.28 -11.56 4.00
N THR A 314 19.30 -11.25 3.19
CA THR A 314 19.76 -9.86 3.01
C THR A 314 18.68 -8.98 2.37
N ALA A 315 17.98 -9.49 1.35
CA ALA A 315 16.87 -8.80 0.69
C ALA A 315 15.70 -8.57 1.64
N LEU A 316 15.32 -9.59 2.43
CA LEU A 316 14.27 -9.53 3.46
C LEU A 316 14.58 -8.49 4.54
N ILE A 317 15.80 -8.50 5.10
CA ILE A 317 16.24 -7.48 6.06
C ILE A 317 16.12 -6.09 5.43
N THR A 318 16.56 -5.95 4.19
CA THR A 318 16.52 -4.68 3.45
C THR A 318 15.08 -4.19 3.27
N ALA A 319 14.18 -5.04 2.78
CA ALA A 319 12.76 -4.72 2.59
C ALA A 319 12.07 -4.32 3.90
N LEU A 320 12.25 -5.10 4.96
CA LEU A 320 11.52 -4.94 6.22
C LEU A 320 12.03 -3.79 7.10
N TYR A 321 13.35 -3.55 7.12
CA TYR A 321 13.96 -2.59 8.06
C TYR A 321 14.38 -1.27 7.44
N PHE A 322 14.50 -1.23 6.11
CA PHE A 322 14.95 -0.06 5.36
C PHE A 322 13.91 0.41 4.34
N GLY A 323 12.93 -0.42 3.98
CA GLY A 323 11.72 0.01 3.29
C GLY A 323 10.75 0.76 4.21
N LYS A 324 10.08 1.79 3.68
CA LYS A 324 8.98 2.49 4.36
C LYS A 324 7.70 2.30 3.56
N LYS A 325 7.03 1.17 3.76
CA LYS A 325 5.80 0.81 3.04
C LYS A 325 4.65 0.58 4.03
N PRO A 326 3.42 1.01 3.70
CA PRO A 326 2.24 0.80 4.56
C PRO A 326 1.79 -0.67 4.59
N LEU A 327 2.07 -1.43 3.53
CA LEU A 327 1.84 -2.87 3.46
C LEU A 327 2.97 -3.52 2.66
N ILE A 328 3.57 -4.55 3.27
CA ILE A 328 4.56 -5.41 2.63
C ILE A 328 3.95 -6.82 2.58
N ILE A 329 3.92 -7.41 1.40
CA ILE A 329 3.59 -8.81 1.18
C ILE A 329 4.87 -9.48 0.71
N ILE A 330 5.20 -10.64 1.25
CA ILE A 330 6.33 -11.46 0.81
C ILE A 330 5.73 -12.78 0.33
N GLU A 331 5.87 -13.07 -0.95
CA GLU A 331 5.47 -14.34 -1.54
C GLU A 331 6.58 -15.37 -1.36
N GLU A 332 6.17 -16.61 -1.05
CA GLU A 332 7.05 -17.78 -0.92
C GLU A 332 8.37 -17.51 -0.15
N PRO A 333 8.35 -16.90 1.06
CA PRO A 333 9.57 -16.60 1.82
C PRO A 333 10.40 -17.83 2.17
N GLU A 334 9.80 -19.03 2.12
CA GLU A 334 10.43 -20.32 2.34
C GLU A 334 11.13 -20.90 1.12
N ARG A 335 10.97 -20.29 -0.06
CA ARG A 335 11.56 -20.77 -1.30
C ARG A 335 13.06 -20.50 -1.27
N ASN A 336 13.79 -21.32 -0.52
CA ASN A 336 15.18 -21.81 -0.72
C ASN A 336 15.67 -22.59 0.50
#